data_AF-A0A959Y1Z6-F1
#
_entry.id   AF-A0A959Y1Z6-F1
#
_cell.length_a   1.000
_cell.length_b   1.000
_cell.length_c   1.000
_cell.angle_alpha   90.00
_cell.angle_beta   90.00
_cell.angle_gamma   90.00
#
_symmetry.space_group_name_H-M   'P 1'
#
loop_
_entity.id
_entity.type
_entity.pdbx_description
1 polymer ?
#
loop_
_entity_poly.entity_id
_entity_poly.type
_entity_poly.pdbx_seq_one_letter_code
_entity_poly.pdbx_strand_id
1 'polypeptide(L)'
;YFVPLFVGANKAAYGATLKKFRKSATPEVVDHVVFYKDDPQPYLDGLGMPDKATPYFFVLDREGRVLYRTEGRFSEAKLEAIEAVLLES
;
A
#
# COMPACT_ATOMS: atom_id res chain seq x y z
N TYR A 1 5.64 1.19 -8.16
CA TYR A 1 4.33 1.77 -7.75
C TYR A 1 3.96 1.29 -6.36
N PHE A 2 3.50 2.18 -5.48
CA PHE A 2 2.96 1.84 -4.16
C PHE A 2 1.43 1.71 -4.21
N VAL A 3 0.91 0.56 -3.79
CA VAL A 3 -0.52 0.23 -3.81
C VAL A 3 -0.98 -0.11 -2.40
N PRO A 4 -1.61 0.84 -1.68
CA PRO A 4 -2.22 0.54 -0.40
C PRO A 4 -3.63 -0.04 -0.61
N LEU A 5 -3.86 -1.25 -0.11
CA LEU A 5 -5.12 -1.98 -0.20
C LEU A 5 -5.85 -1.93 1.14
N PHE A 6 -7.02 -1.27 1.16
CA PHE A 6 -7.86 -1.15 2.35
C PHE A 6 -9.14 -1.96 2.21
N VAL A 7 -9.42 -2.76 3.23
CA VAL A 7 -10.48 -3.77 3.26
C VAL A 7 -11.50 -3.47 4.36
N GLY A 8 -12.77 -3.83 4.12
CA GLY A 8 -13.85 -3.73 5.11
C GLY A 8 -13.99 -2.35 5.78
N ALA A 9 -14.11 -2.35 7.12
CA ALA A 9 -14.25 -1.13 7.92
C ALA A 9 -13.00 -0.22 7.89
N ASN A 10 -11.84 -0.75 7.50
CA ASN A 10 -10.59 0.03 7.44
C ASN A 10 -10.53 1.02 6.28
N LYS A 11 -11.48 0.98 5.34
CA LYS A 11 -11.64 2.02 4.31
C LYS A 11 -11.73 3.43 4.92
N ALA A 12 -12.23 3.57 6.15
CA ALA A 12 -12.28 4.85 6.86
C ALA A 12 -10.90 5.39 7.27
N ALA A 13 -9.91 4.51 7.51
CA ALA A 13 -8.54 4.91 7.88
C ALA A 13 -7.70 5.34 6.66
N TYR A 14 -8.23 5.16 5.44
CA TYR A 14 -7.54 5.47 4.18
C TYR A 14 -7.08 6.93 4.12
N GLY A 15 -8.01 7.87 4.30
CA GLY A 15 -7.71 9.30 4.14
C GLY A 15 -6.63 9.79 5.11
N ALA A 16 -6.66 9.30 6.35
CA ALA A 16 -5.64 9.61 7.35
C ALA A 16 -4.28 9.01 6.97
N THR A 17 -4.25 7.76 6.48
CA THR A 17 -3.01 7.08 6.06
C THR A 17 -2.39 7.75 4.84
N LEU A 18 -3.19 8.07 3.82
CA LEU A 18 -2.72 8.78 2.63
C LEU A 18 -2.22 10.18 2.97
N LYS A 19 -2.93 10.90 3.84
CA LYS A 19 -2.49 12.23 4.32
C LYS A 19 -1.18 12.14 5.10
N LYS A 20 -0.99 11.09 5.90
CA LYS A 20 0.27 10.85 6.62
C LYS A 20 1.39 10.54 5.62
N PHE A 21 1.16 9.59 4.71
CA PHE A 21 2.10 9.23 3.64
C PHE A 21 2.56 10.45 2.83
N ARG A 22 1.62 11.24 2.29
CA ARG A 22 1.96 12.43 1.47
C ARG A 22 2.73 13.51 2.23
N LYS A 23 2.63 13.54 3.56
CA LYS A 23 3.38 14.50 4.39
C LYS A 23 4.79 14.04 4.72
N SER A 24 4.98 12.73 4.82
CA SER A 24 6.25 12.13 5.24
C SER A 24 7.09 11.61 4.09
N ALA A 25 6.47 11.26 2.97
CA ALA A 25 7.13 10.69 1.82
C ALA A 25 7.88 11.76 1.01
N THR A 26 8.98 11.36 0.36
CA THR A 26 9.69 12.23 -0.57
C THR A 26 8.80 12.59 -1.78
N PRO A 27 8.99 13.77 -2.41
CA PRO A 27 8.15 14.19 -3.54
C PRO A 27 8.12 13.17 -4.69
N GLU A 28 9.25 12.53 -4.98
CA GLU A 28 9.39 11.50 -6.02
C GLU A 28 8.53 10.27 -5.74
N VAL A 29 8.33 9.92 -4.47
CA VAL A 29 7.54 8.77 -4.03
C VAL A 29 6.03 9.07 -4.06
N VAL A 30 5.63 10.33 -3.84
CA VAL A 30 4.22 10.74 -3.84
C VAL A 30 3.52 10.49 -5.17
N ASP A 31 4.25 10.61 -6.29
CA ASP A 31 3.72 10.42 -7.64
C ASP A 31 3.54 8.94 -8.02
N HIS A 32 4.11 8.02 -7.23
CA HIS A 32 4.05 6.58 -7.49
C HIS A 32 2.94 5.85 -6.74
N VAL A 33 2.00 6.57 -6.11
CA VAL A 33 0.88 5.98 -5.37
C VAL A 33 -0.28 5.67 -6.30
N VAL A 34 -0.61 4.39 -6.45
CA VAL A 34 -1.80 3.93 -7.20
C VAL A 34 -2.87 3.52 -6.20
N PHE A 35 -4.03 4.16 -6.33
CA PHE A 35 -5.16 3.89 -5.45
C PHE A 35 -6.07 2.81 -6.01
N TYR A 36 -6.33 1.79 -5.20
CA TYR A 36 -7.36 0.79 -5.46
C TYR A 36 -8.59 1.06 -4.58
N LYS A 37 -9.70 1.52 -5.19
CA LYS A 37 -10.95 1.88 -4.49
C LYS A 37 -12.01 0.77 -4.56
N ASP A 38 -11.87 -0.14 -5.50
CA ASP A 38 -12.87 -1.15 -5.82
C ASP A 38 -12.84 -2.31 -4.82
N ASP A 39 -13.67 -3.32 -5.04
CA ASP A 39 -13.75 -4.48 -4.14
C ASP A 39 -12.41 -5.25 -4.14
N PRO A 40 -11.66 -5.25 -3.02
CA PRO A 40 -10.35 -5.90 -2.97
C PRO A 40 -10.45 -7.43 -2.97
N GLN A 41 -11.65 -8.00 -2.81
CA GLN A 41 -11.86 -9.43 -2.60
C GLN A 41 -11.17 -10.32 -3.66
N PRO A 42 -11.31 -10.07 -4.98
CA PRO A 42 -10.69 -10.92 -6.00
C PRO A 42 -9.15 -10.92 -5.91
N TYR A 43 -8.56 -9.81 -5.45
CA TYR A 43 -7.12 -9.69 -5.25
C TYR A 43 -6.67 -10.37 -3.97
N LEU A 44 -7.43 -10.24 -2.88
CA LEU A 44 -7.14 -10.95 -1.63
C LEU A 44 -7.15 -12.46 -1.81
N ASP A 45 -8.18 -12.98 -2.51
CA ASP A 45 -8.31 -14.40 -2.79
C ASP A 45 -7.17 -14.89 -3.69
N GLY A 46 -6.80 -14.12 -4.72
CA GLY A 46 -5.68 -14.44 -5.62
C GLY A 46 -4.30 -14.32 -4.99
N LEU A 47 -4.14 -13.46 -3.97
CA LEU A 47 -2.88 -13.23 -3.25
C LEU A 47 -2.74 -14.07 -1.98
N GLY A 48 -3.74 -14.91 -1.66
CA GLY A 48 -3.74 -15.76 -0.47
C GLY A 48 -3.81 -14.96 0.84
N MET A 49 -4.59 -13.87 0.85
CA MET A 49 -4.71 -12.95 1.99
C MET A 49 -6.07 -13.11 2.68
N PRO A 50 -6.18 -13.99 3.69
CA PRO A 50 -7.47 -14.33 4.29
C PRO A 50 -8.02 -13.23 5.22
N ASP A 51 -7.14 -12.35 5.73
CA ASP A 51 -7.54 -11.36 6.72
C ASP A 51 -8.08 -10.09 6.04
N LYS A 52 -9.41 -9.91 6.14
CA LYS A 52 -10.17 -8.78 5.61
C LYS A 52 -10.29 -7.61 6.59
N ALA A 53 -9.68 -7.73 7.77
CA ALA A 53 -9.66 -6.72 8.82
C ALA A 53 -8.29 -6.02 8.93
N THR A 54 -7.29 -6.44 8.17
CA THR A 54 -5.96 -5.84 8.19
C THR A 54 -5.65 -5.12 6.86
N PRO A 55 -5.19 -3.86 6.88
CA PRO A 55 -4.73 -3.18 5.67
C PRO A 55 -3.47 -3.85 5.11
N TYR A 56 -3.35 -3.89 3.79
CA TYR A 56 -2.15 -4.38 3.10
C TYR A 56 -1.51 -3.27 2.28
N PHE A 57 -0.21 -3.38 2.10
CA PHE A 57 0.64 -2.43 1.42
C PHE A 57 1.53 -3.19 0.46
N PHE A 58 1.49 -2.82 -0.82
CA PHE A 58 2.27 -3.48 -1.86
C PHE A 58 3.15 -2.47 -2.59
N VAL A 59 4.34 -2.92 -2.98
CA VAL A 59 5.16 -2.25 -3.99
C VAL A 59 5.22 -3.15 -5.21
N LEU A 60 4.85 -2.60 -6.36
CA LEU A 60 4.82 -3.29 -7.64
C LEU A 60 5.85 -2.71 -8.60
N ASP A 61 6.45 -3.56 -9.45
CA ASP A 61 7.21 -3.12 -10.62
C ASP A 61 6.28 -2.56 -11.72
N ARG A 62 6.84 -2.12 -12.85
CA ARG A 62 6.06 -1.60 -14.00
C ARG A 62 5.22 -2.66 -14.70
N GLU A 63 5.53 -3.93 -14.52
CA GLU A 63 4.80 -5.08 -15.09
C GLU A 63 3.72 -5.62 -14.12
N GLY A 64 3.59 -5.01 -12.93
CA GLY A 64 2.62 -5.38 -11.91
C GLY A 64 3.06 -6.52 -10.99
N ARG A 65 4.34 -6.92 -11.01
CA ARG A 65 4.88 -7.93 -10.08
C ARG A 65 5.11 -7.33 -8.70
N VAL A 66 4.78 -8.09 -7.65
CA VAL A 66 4.98 -7.66 -6.26
C VAL A 66 6.46 -7.73 -5.91
N LEU A 67 7.10 -6.56 -5.71
CA LEU A 67 8.47 -6.43 -5.21
C LEU A 67 8.53 -6.45 -3.68
N TYR A 68 7.50 -5.90 -3.02
CA TYR A 68 7.43 -5.86 -1.55
C TYR A 68 5.98 -5.89 -1.06
N ARG A 69 5.77 -6.47 0.13
CA ARG A 69 4.49 -6.45 0.83
C ARG A 69 4.65 -6.26 2.34
N THR A 70 3.72 -5.53 2.95
CA THR A 70 3.56 -5.45 4.41
C THR A 70 2.08 -5.25 4.76
N GLU A 71 1.70 -5.53 6.00
CA GLU A 71 0.30 -5.44 6.48
C GLU A 71 0.19 -4.69 7.82
N GLY A 72 -1.02 -4.33 8.23
CA GLY A 72 -1.30 -3.69 9.52
C GLY A 72 -1.29 -2.16 9.47
N ARG A 73 -1.15 -1.53 10.65
CA ARG A 73 -1.15 -0.06 10.76
C ARG A 73 0.07 0.53 10.04
N PHE A 74 -0.14 1.67 9.38
CA PHE A 74 0.94 2.45 8.76
C PHE A 74 1.89 3.06 9.81
N SER A 75 3.19 2.94 9.57
CA SER A 75 4.27 3.43 10.45
C SER A 75 5.42 4.00 9.62
N GLU A 76 6.28 4.82 10.23
CA GLU A 76 7.46 5.41 9.56
C GLU A 76 8.43 4.33 9.09
N ALA A 77 8.72 3.32 9.91
CA ALA A 77 9.55 2.18 9.50
C ALA A 77 9.01 1.42 8.26
N LYS A 78 7.67 1.41 8.05
CA LYS A 78 7.09 0.80 6.85
C LYS A 78 7.23 1.72 5.65
N LEU A 79 7.11 3.03 5.86
CA LEU A 79 7.37 4.02 4.82
C LEU A 79 8.81 3.90 4.33
N GLU A 80 9.80 3.89 5.23
CA GLU A 80 11.22 3.75 4.85
C GLU A 80 11.46 2.48 4.01
N ALA A 81 10.87 1.35 4.41
CA ALA A 81 10.96 0.11 3.63
C ALA A 81 10.29 0.22 2.25
N ILE A 82 9.14 0.89 2.17
CA ILE A 82 8.43 1.16 0.90
C ILE A 82 9.26 2.07 0.00
N GLU A 83 9.85 3.13 0.56
CA GLU A 83 10.67 4.11 -0.16
C GLU A 83 11.95 3.46 -0.68
N ALA A 84 12.65 2.67 0.14
CA ALA A 84 13.83 1.94 -0.28
C ALA A 84 13.56 1.07 -1.51
N VAL A 85 12.48 0.29 -1.50
CA VAL A 85 12.12 -0.57 -2.63
C VAL A 85 11.69 0.23 -3.86
N LEU A 86 10.97 1.35 -3.69
CA LEU A 86 10.54 2.20 -4.80
C LEU A 86 11.69 2.94 -5.49
N LEU A 87 12.68 3.38 -4.73
CA LEU A 87 13.81 4.15 -5.24
C LEU A 87 14.88 3.25 -5.88
N GLU A 88 14.93 1.97 -5.51
CA GLU A 88 15.82 0.98 -6.10
C GLU A 88 15.23 0.25 -7.33
N SER A 89 13.95 0.48 -7.66
CA SER A 89 13.18 -0.24 -8.71
C SER A 89 12.99 0.49 -10.03
#